data_AF-A0ABD7GPJ5-F1
#
_entry.id   AF-A0ABD7GPJ5-F1
#
_cell.length_a   1.000
_cell.length_b   1.000
_cell.length_c   1.000
_cell.angle_alpha   90.00
_cell.angle_beta   90.00
_cell.angle_gamma   90.00
#
_symmetry.space_group_name_H-M   'P 1'
#
loop_
_entity.id
_entity.type
_entity.pdbx_description
1 polymer ?
#
loop_
_entity_poly.entity_id
_entity_poly.type
_entity_poly.pdbx_seq_one_letter_code
_entity_poly.pdbx_strand_id
1 'polypeptide(L)'
;MQNLVKWLLERVNIMLGFSADHTLTLPEFCWWMVRNDLADLISESVANQALRIKPESHSSVMRESDIVPSLPATEILQEKVKKIVSVKVDPESPESFMLRPKRRRWENEKYTRWVKSQQCSCCNNPADDPHHLIGHG
;
A
#
# COMPACT_ATOMS: atom_id res chain seq x y z
N MET A 1 26.57 18.70 -9.84
CA MET A 1 25.53 17.71 -9.45
C MET A 1 24.70 18.14 -8.25
N GLN A 2 25.26 18.83 -7.25
CA GLN A 2 24.50 19.27 -6.05
C GLN A 2 23.24 20.09 -6.35
N ASN A 3 23.28 20.99 -7.35
CA ASN A 3 22.11 21.82 -7.71
C ASN A 3 20.95 20.99 -8.29
N LEU A 4 21.25 19.92 -9.04
CA LEU A 4 20.22 19.07 -9.66
C LEU A 4 19.54 18.19 -8.62
N VAL A 5 20.31 17.60 -7.70
CA VAL A 5 19.75 16.78 -6.61
C VAL A 5 18.85 17.63 -5.71
N LYS A 6 19.29 18.83 -5.34
CA LYS A 6 18.47 19.75 -4.54
C LYS A 6 17.17 20.12 -5.26
N TRP A 7 17.26 20.48 -6.54
CA TRP A 7 16.08 20.80 -7.35
C TRP A 7 15.11 19.61 -7.47
N LEU A 8 15.63 18.39 -7.63
CA LEU A 8 14.80 17.18 -7.72
C LEU A 8 14.07 16.92 -6.40
N LEU A 9 14.76 17.00 -5.26
CA LEU A 9 14.14 16.81 -3.94
C LEU A 9 13.07 17.86 -3.65
N GLU A 10 13.34 19.14 -3.99
CA GLU A 10 12.34 20.21 -3.90
C GLU A 10 11.12 19.91 -4.77
N ARG A 11 11.33 19.43 -6.00
CA ARG A 11 10.24 19.09 -6.92
C ARG A 11 9.39 17.93 -6.40
N VAL A 12 10.02 16.89 -5.84
CA VAL A 12 9.33 15.76 -5.25
C VAL A 12 8.49 16.19 -4.04
N ASN A 13 9.04 17.04 -3.16
CA ASN A 13 8.30 17.60 -2.03
C ASN A 13 7.03 18.34 -2.48
N ILE A 14 7.16 19.20 -3.50
CA ILE A 14 6.01 19.93 -4.07
C ILE A 14 4.97 18.96 -4.65
N MET A 15 5.40 17.92 -5.37
CA MET A 15 4.50 16.92 -5.96
C MET A 15 3.79 16.05 -4.93
N LEU A 16 4.42 15.82 -3.77
CA LEU A 16 3.82 15.12 -2.63
C LEU A 16 2.95 16.05 -1.77
N GLY A 17 2.97 17.37 -2.00
CA GLY A 17 2.20 18.36 -1.27
C GLY A 17 2.82 18.76 0.07
N PHE A 18 4.11 18.51 0.27
CA PHE A 18 4.84 18.93 1.47
C PHE A 18 5.27 20.40 1.41
N SER A 19 5.51 20.99 2.58
CA SER A 19 6.07 22.35 2.68
C SER A 19 7.55 22.38 2.26
N ALA A 20 8.05 23.58 1.96
CA ALA A 20 9.46 23.78 1.57
C ALA A 20 10.46 23.36 2.66
N ASP A 21 10.04 23.36 3.92
CA ASP A 21 10.87 23.02 5.08
C ASP A 21 10.89 21.51 5.37
N HIS A 22 10.07 20.71 4.66
CA HIS A 22 10.00 19.27 4.88
C HIS A 22 11.25 18.56 4.36
N THR A 23 11.89 17.79 5.23
CA THR A 23 13.02 16.94 4.83
C THR A 23 12.48 15.62 4.29
N LEU A 24 12.61 15.42 2.97
CA LEU A 24 12.11 14.23 2.32
C LEU A 24 12.83 12.97 2.84
N THR A 25 12.05 12.02 3.36
CA THR A 25 12.55 10.75 3.86
C THR A 25 12.66 9.72 2.73
N LEU A 26 13.49 8.69 2.93
CA LEU A 26 13.63 7.60 1.94
C LEU A 26 12.30 6.90 1.62
N PRO A 27 11.43 6.56 2.60
CA PRO A 27 10.13 5.96 2.29
C PRO A 27 9.23 6.87 1.45
N GLU A 28 9.22 8.18 1.71
CA GLU A 28 8.44 9.15 0.94
C GLU A 28 8.95 9.26 -0.50
N PHE A 29 10.27 9.29 -0.68
CA PHE A 29 10.88 9.29 -2.01
C PHE A 29 10.60 7.99 -2.77
N CYS A 30 10.73 6.82 -2.11
CA CYS A 30 10.39 5.53 -2.71
C CYS A 30 8.89 5.45 -3.11
N TRP A 31 7.99 6.01 -2.29
CA TRP A 31 6.57 6.08 -2.64
C TRP A 31 6.32 6.95 -3.87
N TRP A 32 6.99 8.11 -3.94
CA TRP A 32 6.94 8.96 -5.13
C TRP A 32 7.46 8.22 -6.38
N MET A 33 8.58 7.49 -6.28
CA MET A 33 9.11 6.71 -7.40
C MET A 33 8.10 5.67 -7.89
N VAL A 34 7.48 4.90 -6.98
CA VAL A 34 6.46 3.90 -7.33
C VAL A 34 5.26 4.55 -8.02
N ARG A 35 4.80 5.71 -7.55
CA ARG A 35 3.66 6.45 -8.14
C ARG A 35 3.95 6.95 -9.57
N ASN A 36 5.21 7.17 -9.91
CA ASN A 36 5.64 7.67 -11.23
C ASN A 36 6.23 6.56 -12.12
N ASP A 37 5.95 5.29 -11.82
CA ASP A 37 6.42 4.12 -12.59
C ASP A 37 7.96 3.99 -12.66
N LEU A 38 8.68 4.49 -11.64
CA LEU A 38 10.15 4.44 -11.53
C LEU A 38 10.64 3.39 -10.52
N ALA A 39 9.79 2.42 -10.16
CA ALA A 39 10.11 1.42 -9.14
C ALA A 39 11.27 0.49 -9.54
N ASP A 40 11.50 0.31 -10.83
CA ASP A 40 12.60 -0.44 -11.43
C ASP A 40 13.97 0.21 -11.24
N LEU A 41 14.02 1.52 -11.02
CA LEU A 41 15.24 2.28 -10.75
C LEU A 41 15.70 2.22 -9.28
N ILE A 42 14.92 1.57 -8.40
CA ILE A 42 15.29 1.44 -7.00
C ILE A 42 16.49 0.50 -6.88
N SER A 43 17.58 0.99 -6.30
CA SER A 43 18.79 0.19 -6.12
C SER A 43 18.60 -0.94 -5.09
N GLU A 44 19.44 -1.96 -5.18
CA GLU A 44 19.44 -3.11 -4.29
C GLU A 44 19.59 -2.71 -2.80
N SER A 45 20.45 -1.73 -2.49
CA SER A 45 20.64 -1.25 -1.12
C SER A 45 19.38 -0.58 -0.56
N VAL A 46 18.70 0.23 -1.37
CA VAL A 46 17.46 0.91 -0.99
C VAL A 46 16.32 -0.11 -0.87
N ALA A 47 16.24 -1.08 -1.77
CA ALA A 47 15.27 -2.18 -1.70
C ALA A 47 15.46 -3.01 -0.42
N ASN A 48 16.70 -3.34 -0.06
CA ASN A 48 17.03 -4.02 1.19
C ASN A 48 16.59 -3.21 2.42
N GLN A 49 16.88 -1.90 2.43
CA GLN A 49 16.44 -1.01 3.52
C GLN A 49 14.91 -0.91 3.60
N ALA A 50 14.22 -0.79 2.47
CA ALA A 50 12.76 -0.69 2.40
C ALA A 50 12.08 -1.99 2.84
N LEU A 51 12.63 -3.15 2.46
CA LEU A 51 12.15 -4.48 2.83
C LEU A 51 12.65 -4.96 4.20
N ARG A 52 13.53 -4.19 4.86
CA ARG A 52 14.22 -4.56 6.11
C ARG A 52 14.97 -5.89 6.00
N ILE A 53 15.51 -6.18 4.83
CA ILE A 53 16.38 -7.32 4.58
C ILE A 53 17.78 -6.95 5.09
N LYS A 54 18.37 -7.83 5.91
CA LYS A 54 19.75 -7.60 6.38
C LYS A 54 20.71 -7.88 5.22
N PRO A 55 21.69 -7.00 4.97
CA PRO A 55 22.73 -7.28 3.99
C PRO A 55 23.48 -8.55 4.41
N GLU A 56 23.71 -9.46 3.46
CA GLU A 56 24.48 -10.67 3.71
C GLU A 56 25.92 -10.27 4.08
N SER A 57 26.34 -10.63 5.29
CA SER A 57 27.73 -10.45 5.72
C SER A 57 28.54 -11.62 5.20
N HIS A 58 29.16 -11.48 4.04
CA HIS A 58 30.12 -12.47 3.57
C HIS A 58 31.42 -12.34 4.38
N SER A 59 31.82 -13.42 5.06
CA SER A 59 33.16 -13.53 5.64
C SER A 59 34.15 -13.87 4.53
N SER A 60 35.43 -13.51 4.72
CA SER A 60 36.50 -13.85 3.75
C SER A 60 36.73 -15.35 3.62
N VAL A 61 36.31 -16.14 4.62
CA VAL A 61 36.34 -17.61 4.61
C VAL A 61 34.99 -18.10 5.15
N MET A 62 34.28 -18.87 4.33
CA MET A 62 33.02 -19.53 4.68
C MET A 62 32.87 -20.80 3.84
N ARG A 63 32.14 -21.80 4.34
CA ARG A 63 31.88 -23.02 3.56
C ARG A 63 30.86 -22.72 2.49
N GLU A 64 31.05 -23.32 1.32
CA GLU A 64 30.13 -23.17 0.20
C GLU A 64 28.71 -23.67 0.54
N SER A 65 28.59 -24.66 1.44
CA SER A 65 27.32 -25.15 1.98
C SER A 65 26.53 -24.12 2.80
N ASP A 66 27.18 -23.07 3.28
CA ASP A 66 26.56 -22.03 4.10
C ASP A 66 25.93 -20.92 3.24
N ILE A 67 26.15 -20.96 1.92
CA ILE A 67 25.54 -20.04 0.96
C ILE A 67 24.10 -20.50 0.70
N VAL A 68 23.15 -19.73 1.20
CA VAL A 68 21.72 -19.97 0.96
C VAL A 68 21.28 -19.08 -0.21
N PRO A 69 20.87 -19.67 -1.36
CA PRO A 69 20.32 -18.88 -2.45
C PRO A 69 19.10 -18.09 -2.00
N SER A 70 19.12 -16.77 -2.20
CA SER A 70 18.02 -15.87 -1.91
C SER A 70 17.67 -15.04 -3.15
N LEU A 71 16.41 -14.61 -3.25
CA LEU A 71 16.01 -13.70 -4.32
C LEU A 71 16.54 -12.29 -4.00
N PRO A 72 16.99 -11.53 -5.02
CA PRO A 72 17.42 -10.15 -4.81
C PRO A 72 16.25 -9.29 -4.32
N ALA A 73 16.56 -8.32 -3.44
CA ALA A 73 15.57 -7.45 -2.84
C ALA A 73 14.81 -6.63 -3.89
N THR A 74 15.47 -6.27 -4.99
CA THR A 74 14.85 -5.61 -6.15
C THR A 74 13.75 -6.44 -6.79
N GLU A 75 13.94 -7.74 -6.99
CA GLU A 75 12.93 -8.63 -7.58
C GLU A 75 11.72 -8.77 -6.64
N ILE A 76 11.97 -9.00 -5.34
CA ILE A 76 10.93 -9.06 -4.31
C ILE A 76 10.12 -7.75 -4.26
N LEU A 77 10.81 -6.60 -4.38
CA LEU A 77 10.17 -5.29 -4.39
C LEU A 77 9.29 -5.11 -5.64
N GLN A 78 9.78 -5.48 -6.81
CA GLN A 78 9.04 -5.37 -8.07
C GLN A 78 7.76 -6.21 -8.06
N GLU A 79 7.81 -7.45 -7.53
CA GLU A 79 6.60 -8.27 -7.38
C GLU A 79 5.55 -7.61 -6.49
N LYS A 80 5.98 -7.02 -5.37
CA LYS A 80 5.08 -6.29 -4.46
C LYS A 80 4.49 -5.04 -5.10
N VAL A 81 5.27 -4.31 -5.88
CA VAL A 81 4.81 -3.11 -6.61
C VAL A 81 3.77 -3.48 -7.66
N LYS A 82 4.00 -4.53 -8.46
CA LYS A 82 3.02 -5.03 -9.46
C LYS A 82 1.66 -5.33 -8.84
N LYS A 83 1.64 -5.93 -7.65
CA LYS A 83 0.40 -6.24 -6.92
C LYS A 83 -0.38 -4.97 -6.54
N ILE A 84 0.31 -3.89 -6.16
CA ILE A 84 -0.31 -2.61 -5.77
C ILE A 84 -0.93 -1.91 -6.99
N VAL A 85 -0.25 -1.95 -8.14
CA VAL A 85 -0.75 -1.32 -9.38
C VAL A 85 -1.97 -2.06 -9.95
N SER A 86 -2.08 -3.38 -9.72
CA SER A 86 -3.16 -4.21 -10.24
C SER A 86 -4.54 -4.05 -9.57
N VAL A 87 -4.85 -2.92 -8.94
CA VAL A 87 -6.24 -2.63 -8.51
C VAL A 87 -7.10 -2.61 -9.77
N LYS A 88 -7.83 -3.71 -9.99
CA LYS A 88 -8.72 -3.88 -11.13
C LYS A 88 -9.87 -2.90 -11.01
N VAL A 89 -9.73 -1.75 -11.65
CA VAL A 89 -10.85 -0.86 -11.95
C VAL A 89 -11.44 -1.38 -13.25
N ASP A 90 -12.73 -1.75 -13.23
CA ASP A 90 -13.45 -2.13 -14.44
C ASP A 90 -13.67 -0.86 -15.30
N PRO A 91 -13.01 -0.77 -16.49
CA PRO A 91 -13.12 0.42 -17.33
C PRO A 91 -14.53 0.60 -17.92
N GLU A 92 -15.33 -0.47 -17.99
CA GLU A 92 -16.71 -0.46 -18.48
C GLU A 92 -17.72 -0.73 -17.35
N SER A 93 -17.40 -0.29 -16.12
CA SER A 93 -18.38 -0.32 -15.03
C SER A 93 -19.66 0.41 -15.48
N PRO A 94 -20.87 -0.16 -15.34
CA PRO A 94 -22.14 0.48 -15.73
C PRO A 94 -22.33 1.88 -15.13
N GLU A 95 -21.64 2.17 -14.03
CA GLU A 95 -21.64 3.47 -13.35
C GLU A 95 -20.92 4.56 -14.13
N SER A 96 -19.93 4.23 -14.98
CA SER A 96 -19.22 5.22 -15.81
C SER A 96 -20.13 5.89 -16.85
N PHE A 97 -21.22 5.21 -17.23
CA PHE A 97 -22.25 5.72 -18.15
C PHE A 97 -23.33 6.56 -17.45
N MET A 98 -23.31 6.69 -16.12
CA MET A 98 -24.33 7.41 -15.36
C MET A 98 -23.87 8.82 -15.01
N LEU A 99 -24.70 9.84 -15.28
CA LEU A 99 -24.44 11.25 -14.88
C LEU A 99 -24.27 11.40 -13.35
N ARG A 100 -24.95 10.54 -12.57
CA ARG A 100 -24.82 10.43 -11.12
C ARG A 100 -24.86 8.94 -10.73
N PRO A 101 -23.70 8.29 -10.58
CA PRO A 101 -23.62 6.91 -10.13
C PRO A 101 -24.31 6.73 -8.77
N LYS A 102 -25.14 5.70 -8.62
CA LYS A 102 -25.66 5.34 -7.29
C LYS A 102 -24.49 4.80 -6.46
N ARG A 103 -24.32 5.34 -5.25
CA ARG A 103 -23.35 4.79 -4.29
C ARG A 103 -23.74 3.34 -4.01
N ARG A 104 -22.83 2.40 -4.23
CA ARG A 104 -23.04 1.02 -3.80
C ARG A 104 -23.07 0.98 -2.28
N ARG A 105 -24.10 0.32 -1.75
CA ARG A 105 -24.11 -0.05 -0.34
C ARG A 105 -22.95 -1.01 -0.11
N TRP A 106 -22.15 -0.74 0.92
CA TRP A 106 -21.12 -1.68 1.33
C TRP A 106 -21.79 -2.88 1.98
N GLU A 107 -21.55 -4.07 1.43
CA GLU A 107 -22.10 -5.32 1.93
C GLU A 107 -20.94 -6.21 2.39
N ASN A 108 -21.03 -6.73 3.61
CA ASN A 108 -20.07 -7.67 4.14
C ASN A 108 -20.82 -8.70 4.99
N GLU A 109 -21.06 -9.87 4.41
CA GLU A 109 -21.85 -10.93 5.04
C GLU A 109 -21.25 -11.42 6.36
N LYS A 110 -19.91 -11.45 6.46
CA LYS A 110 -19.22 -11.84 7.69
C LYS A 110 -19.48 -10.82 8.79
N TYR A 111 -19.39 -9.53 8.46
CA TYR A 111 -19.67 -8.45 9.38
C TYR A 111 -21.15 -8.44 9.80
N THR A 112 -22.09 -8.56 8.87
CA THR A 112 -23.53 -8.57 9.20
C THR A 112 -23.92 -9.78 10.04
N ARG A 113 -23.35 -10.98 9.79
CA ARG A 113 -23.53 -12.14 10.66
C ARG A 113 -22.99 -11.93 12.07
N TRP A 114 -21.80 -11.32 12.21
CA TRP A 114 -21.24 -10.98 13.52
C TRP A 114 -22.07 -9.94 14.27
N VAL A 115 -22.65 -8.95 13.57
CA VAL A 115 -23.57 -7.98 14.18
C VAL A 115 -24.83 -8.68 14.69
N LYS A 116 -25.41 -9.61 13.92
CA LYS A 116 -26.57 -10.41 14.37
C LYS A 116 -26.27 -11.26 15.61
N SER A 117 -25.02 -11.68 15.81
CA SER A 117 -24.61 -12.42 17.02
C SER A 117 -24.36 -11.53 18.24
N GLN A 118 -24.38 -10.20 18.11
CA GLN A 118 -24.23 -9.32 19.27
C GLN A 118 -25.51 -9.28 20.10
N GLN A 119 -25.34 -9.01 21.39
CA GLN A 119 -26.46 -8.86 22.31
C GLN A 119 -27.23 -7.56 22.00
N CYS A 120 -28.55 -7.66 21.86
CA CYS A 120 -29.39 -6.49 21.58
C CYS A 120 -29.34 -5.48 22.73
N SER A 121 -29.05 -4.22 22.43
CA SER A 121 -28.97 -3.14 23.43
C SER A 121 -30.30 -2.83 24.14
N CYS A 122 -31.44 -3.31 23.63
CA CYS A 122 -32.76 -3.08 24.24
C CYS A 122 -33.26 -4.28 25.05
N CYS A 123 -33.07 -5.51 24.57
CA CYS A 123 -33.70 -6.70 25.16
C CYS A 123 -32.71 -7.79 25.58
N ASN A 124 -31.40 -7.58 25.39
CA ASN A 124 -30.34 -8.51 25.75
C ASN A 124 -30.43 -9.92 25.13
N ASN A 125 -31.28 -10.08 24.11
CA ASN A 125 -31.36 -11.30 23.32
C ASN A 125 -30.57 -11.16 22.01
N PRO A 126 -30.17 -12.27 21.36
CA PRO A 126 -29.62 -12.24 20.02
C PRO A 126 -30.62 -11.58 19.05
N ALA A 127 -30.12 -10.71 18.17
CA ALA A 127 -30.98 -9.99 17.22
C ALA A 127 -31.23 -10.84 15.96
N ASP A 128 -32.50 -11.06 15.61
CA ASP A 128 -32.87 -11.77 14.37
C ASP A 128 -32.52 -10.94 13.11
N ASP A 129 -32.75 -9.63 13.15
CA ASP A 129 -32.41 -8.74 12.04
C ASP A 129 -31.69 -7.44 12.47
N PRO A 130 -30.64 -6.99 11.76
CA PRO A 130 -30.00 -5.71 12.00
C PRO A 130 -30.94 -4.57 11.62
N HIS A 131 -31.35 -3.78 12.61
CA HIS A 131 -32.15 -2.58 12.41
C HIS A 131 -31.27 -1.34 12.59
N HIS A 132 -31.43 -0.32 11.74
CA HIS A 132 -30.67 0.93 11.86
C HIS A 132 -31.19 1.74 13.06
N LEU A 133 -30.35 1.91 14.09
CA LEU A 133 -30.69 2.70 15.28
C LEU A 133 -30.84 4.22 14.99
N ILE A 134 -30.27 4.72 13.89
CA ILE A 134 -30.22 6.16 13.55
C ILE A 134 -30.87 6.43 12.18
N GLY A 135 -31.62 5.47 11.61
CA GLY A 135 -32.40 5.70 10.37
C GLY A 135 -31.59 5.94 9.09
N HIS A 136 -30.29 5.67 9.08
CA HIS A 136 -29.46 5.68 7.87
C HIS A 136 -29.18 4.25 7.43
N GLY A 137 -29.76 3.84 6.29
CA GLY A 137 -29.62 2.52 5.66
C GLY A 137 -29.63 2.58 4.14
#